data_AF-A0A7S2UA29-F1
#
_entry.id   AF-A0A7S2UA29-F1
#
_cell.length_a   1.000
_cell.length_b   1.000
_cell.length_c   1.000
_cell.angle_alpha   90.00
_cell.angle_beta   90.00
_cell.angle_gamma   90.00
#
_symmetry.space_group_name_H-M   'P 1'
#
loop_
_entity.id
_entity.type
_entity.pdbx_description
1 polymer ?
#
loop_
_entity_poly.entity_id
_entity_poly.type
_entity_poly.pdbx_seq_one_letter_code
_entity_poly.pdbx_strand_id
1 'polypeptide(L)'
;NNAPSHTTERSLLSLTETVQILKYDLGLDAVLAWHALPGYWLGCAEPTSNVDNRIKMTPSTIQYPHFPFGIMENDSSASREQSVTKGIGIANDATQFLSQYHAYLQGCGIDGVKVDAQAVTGILRPHPPENKNGKDGEISRSKKSHAHEVALCLHNDLALSMERHFGGACFDRPVSTSAPIVHCMSHAPEIFYRMPSLYGNTRLPLMRASDDHYPNNPYSHGPHIVACAFNSLLLGLVTVPDWDMFTTMITSDMTPDMVWIHAIARAISGGPVYLSDKPHETNSAILESLVCKDGTVLTCTKSAVPTRDCLLRNPLSCSHTHIFKVQNVNGKRGAYTSGVLGLFHVGGTGEWDAAKLDY
;
A
#
# COMPACT_ATOMS: atom_id res chain seq x y z
N ASN A 1 -6.02 46.37 -30.94
CA ASN A 1 -6.04 44.89 -30.95
C ASN A 1 -5.82 44.37 -29.55
N ASN A 2 -6.90 44.26 -28.77
CA ASN A 2 -6.91 43.63 -27.45
C ASN A 2 -7.08 42.13 -27.65
N ALA A 3 -6.03 41.35 -27.42
CA ALA A 3 -6.16 39.92 -27.21
C ALA A 3 -6.43 39.69 -25.72
N PRO A 4 -7.48 38.97 -25.32
CA PRO A 4 -7.74 38.70 -23.92
C PRO A 4 -6.72 37.68 -23.39
N SER A 5 -6.06 38.03 -22.28
CA SER A 5 -5.24 37.13 -21.49
C SER A 5 -6.13 36.11 -20.80
N HIS A 6 -6.21 34.89 -21.34
CA HIS A 6 -6.83 33.76 -20.66
C HIS A 6 -5.87 33.19 -19.60
N THR A 7 -5.78 33.86 -18.46
CA THR A 7 -5.38 33.23 -17.19
C THR A 7 -6.66 32.91 -16.42
N THR A 8 -7.31 31.81 -16.77
CA THR A 8 -8.33 31.21 -15.90
C THR A 8 -7.61 30.62 -14.68
N GLU A 9 -7.67 31.31 -13.55
CA GLU A 9 -7.52 30.66 -12.24
C GLU A 9 -8.55 29.52 -12.18
N ARG A 10 -8.09 28.27 -12.23
CA ARG A 10 -8.95 27.14 -11.86
C ARG A 10 -9.24 27.31 -10.37
N SER A 11 -10.47 27.68 -10.00
CA SER A 11 -10.90 27.55 -8.61
C SER A 11 -10.75 26.08 -8.23
N LEU A 12 -9.92 25.79 -7.23
CA LEU A 12 -9.75 24.43 -6.74
C LEU A 12 -11.08 23.97 -6.13
N LEU A 13 -11.60 22.85 -6.64
CA LEU A 13 -12.79 22.21 -6.09
C LEU A 13 -12.50 21.72 -4.67
N SER A 14 -13.51 21.76 -3.80
CA SER A 14 -13.44 21.09 -2.51
C SER A 14 -13.43 19.57 -2.68
N LEU A 15 -13.01 18.85 -1.62
CA LEU A 15 -13.04 17.39 -1.62
C LEU A 15 -14.47 16.86 -1.82
N THR A 16 -15.46 17.46 -1.17
CA THR A 16 -16.88 17.08 -1.31
C THR A 16 -17.36 17.23 -2.76
N GLU A 17 -17.08 18.36 -3.41
CA GLU A 17 -17.45 18.57 -4.81
C GLU A 17 -16.74 17.57 -5.73
N THR A 18 -15.45 17.30 -5.48
CA THR A 18 -14.68 16.32 -6.24
C THR A 18 -15.30 14.91 -6.13
N VAL A 19 -15.65 14.47 -4.93
CA VAL A 19 -16.29 13.15 -4.70
C VAL A 19 -17.67 13.08 -5.36
N GLN A 20 -18.45 14.17 -5.31
CA GLN A 20 -19.76 14.23 -5.95
C GLN A 20 -19.63 14.09 -7.48
N ILE A 21 -18.69 14.78 -8.12
CA ILE A 21 -18.44 14.64 -9.56
C ILE A 21 -18.03 13.19 -9.89
N LEU A 22 -17.10 12.61 -9.12
CA LEU A 22 -16.64 11.23 -9.34
C LEU A 22 -17.79 10.22 -9.29
N LYS A 23 -18.71 10.35 -8.34
CA LYS A 23 -19.83 9.41 -8.15
C LYS A 23 -21.00 9.66 -9.08
N TYR A 24 -21.45 10.91 -9.18
CA TYR A 24 -22.71 11.24 -9.87
C TYR A 24 -22.53 11.58 -11.33
N ASP A 25 -21.42 12.22 -11.70
CA ASP A 25 -21.17 12.64 -13.08
C ASP A 25 -20.36 11.57 -13.84
N LEU A 26 -19.40 10.93 -13.16
CA LEU A 26 -18.51 9.91 -13.75
C LEU A 26 -18.92 8.47 -13.41
N GLY A 27 -19.94 8.28 -12.56
CA GLY A 27 -20.53 6.97 -12.28
C GLY A 27 -19.64 6.00 -11.53
N LEU A 28 -18.67 6.48 -10.74
CA LEU A 28 -17.84 5.60 -9.90
C LEU A 28 -18.63 5.08 -8.69
N ASP A 29 -18.60 3.76 -8.48
CA ASP A 29 -19.29 3.10 -7.37
C ASP A 29 -18.73 3.50 -6.00
N ALA A 30 -17.42 3.72 -5.92
CA ALA A 30 -16.72 4.04 -4.69
C ALA A 30 -15.52 4.96 -4.94
N VAL A 31 -15.24 5.81 -3.94
CA VAL A 31 -14.06 6.68 -3.90
C VAL A 31 -13.31 6.41 -2.59
N LEU A 32 -12.03 6.05 -2.72
CA LEU A 32 -11.14 5.82 -1.58
C LEU A 32 -10.20 7.00 -1.41
N ALA A 33 -9.84 7.32 -0.16
CA ALA A 33 -8.82 8.30 0.15
C ALA A 33 -7.52 7.64 0.60
N TRP A 34 -6.39 8.17 0.16
CA TRP A 34 -5.08 7.78 0.66
C TRP A 34 -4.63 8.73 1.77
N HIS A 35 -3.99 8.17 2.82
CA HIS A 35 -3.22 8.96 3.78
C HIS A 35 -2.14 8.10 4.46
N ALA A 36 -1.16 8.73 5.09
CA ALA A 36 -0.23 8.01 5.99
C ALA A 36 -0.86 7.86 7.38
N LEU A 37 -0.51 6.82 8.14
CA LEU A 37 -1.02 6.62 9.50
C LEU A 37 -0.74 7.81 10.44
N PRO A 38 0.44 8.46 10.42
CA PRO A 38 0.68 9.71 11.17
C PRO A 38 -0.08 10.94 10.63
N GLY A 39 -0.83 10.78 9.54
CA GLY A 39 -1.62 11.81 8.84
C GLY A 39 -1.11 12.10 7.44
N TYR A 40 0.18 12.40 7.32
CA TYR A 40 0.91 12.52 6.06
C TYR A 40 2.35 12.02 6.28
N TRP A 41 3.21 12.09 5.25
CA TRP A 41 4.56 11.51 5.30
C TRP A 41 5.41 11.93 6.52
N LEU A 42 5.32 13.19 6.95
CA LEU A 42 6.02 13.71 8.14
C LEU A 42 5.08 13.90 9.35
N GLY A 43 3.88 13.33 9.27
CA GLY A 43 2.87 13.39 10.31
C GLY A 43 2.21 14.76 10.47
N CYS A 44 1.77 15.05 11.69
CA CYS A 44 1.10 16.29 12.06
C CYS A 44 2.11 17.44 12.21
N ALA A 45 1.73 18.63 11.79
CA ALA A 45 2.50 19.86 11.96
C ALA A 45 1.72 20.87 12.79
N GLU A 46 2.42 21.80 13.44
CA GLU A 46 1.78 22.93 14.10
C GLU A 46 0.96 23.75 13.08
N PRO A 47 -0.26 24.21 13.43
CA PRO A 47 -1.07 25.01 12.53
C PRO A 47 -0.32 26.28 12.11
N THR A 48 -0.19 26.50 10.79
CA THR A 48 0.26 27.80 10.27
C THR A 48 -0.95 28.70 10.00
N SER A 49 -0.74 30.00 9.84
CA SER A 49 -1.82 30.99 9.66
C SER A 49 -2.74 30.71 8.46
N ASN A 50 -2.34 29.84 7.54
CA ASN A 50 -3.03 29.55 6.28
C ASN A 50 -3.63 28.14 6.24
N VAL A 51 -3.68 27.42 7.38
CA VAL A 51 -4.26 26.07 7.43
C VAL A 51 -5.73 26.16 7.82
N ASP A 52 -6.55 25.41 7.09
CA ASP A 52 -7.93 25.16 7.44
C ASP A 52 -8.03 24.46 8.81
N ASN A 53 -8.54 25.18 9.80
CA ASN A 53 -8.61 24.74 11.20
C ASN A 53 -9.74 23.73 11.48
N ARG A 54 -10.27 23.04 10.47
CA ARG A 54 -11.33 22.03 10.61
C ARG A 54 -10.92 20.87 11.52
N ILE A 55 -9.65 20.49 11.52
CA ILE A 55 -9.08 19.48 12.43
C ILE A 55 -7.88 20.12 13.12
N LYS A 56 -8.03 20.47 14.41
CA LYS A 56 -6.93 21.01 15.22
C LYS A 56 -6.23 19.87 15.96
N MET A 57 -5.20 19.28 15.36
CA MET A 57 -4.16 18.60 16.15
C MET A 57 -2.88 19.41 16.08
N THR A 58 -2.27 19.59 17.24
CA THR A 58 -0.85 19.93 17.34
C THR A 58 -0.08 18.63 17.57
N PRO A 59 1.11 18.45 16.93
CA PRO A 59 1.95 17.30 17.26
C PRO A 59 2.35 17.37 18.73
N SER A 60 2.19 16.27 19.48
CA SER A 60 2.71 16.20 20.86
C SER A 60 4.23 16.11 20.88
N THR A 61 4.79 15.38 19.91
CA THR A 61 6.19 15.03 19.85
C THR A 61 6.61 14.83 18.39
N ILE A 62 7.85 15.21 18.09
CA ILE A 62 8.54 14.78 16.86
C ILE A 62 9.35 13.53 17.22
N GLN A 63 9.10 12.45 16.51
CA GLN A 63 9.79 11.17 16.70
C GLN A 63 10.53 10.77 15.42
N TYR A 64 11.60 10.02 15.56
CA TYR A 64 12.48 9.64 14.45
C TYR A 64 12.46 8.13 14.28
N PRO A 65 12.37 7.61 13.05
CA PRO A 65 12.48 6.18 12.81
C PRO A 65 13.91 5.71 13.07
N HIS A 66 14.03 4.62 13.83
CA HIS A 66 15.30 3.95 14.08
C HIS A 66 15.29 2.56 13.46
N PHE A 67 15.71 2.50 12.20
CA PHE A 67 15.79 1.25 11.44
C PHE A 67 16.75 0.25 12.10
N PRO A 68 16.30 -1.00 12.36
CA PRO A 68 17.17 -2.07 12.83
C PRO A 68 18.27 -2.41 11.82
N PHE A 69 19.39 -2.96 12.31
CA PHE A 69 20.52 -3.38 11.48
C PHE A 69 20.10 -4.26 10.30
N GLY A 70 19.25 -5.27 10.53
CA GLY A 70 18.81 -6.17 9.45
C GLY A 70 17.97 -5.50 8.36
N ILE A 71 17.24 -4.43 8.70
CA ILE A 71 16.56 -3.61 7.67
C ILE A 71 17.59 -2.81 6.89
N MET A 72 18.55 -2.19 7.57
CA MET A 72 19.61 -1.38 6.94
C MET A 72 20.55 -2.20 6.05
N GLU A 73 20.77 -3.47 6.39
CA GLU A 73 21.55 -4.42 5.60
C GLU A 73 20.83 -4.81 4.30
N ASN A 74 19.49 -4.95 4.36
CA ASN A 74 18.68 -5.30 3.19
C ASN A 74 18.30 -4.09 2.33
N ASP A 75 18.07 -2.94 2.95
CA ASP A 75 17.70 -1.69 2.32
C ASP A 75 18.39 -0.51 3.00
N SER A 76 19.58 -0.19 2.50
CA SER A 76 20.35 0.95 2.99
C SER A 76 19.72 2.30 2.61
N SER A 77 18.80 2.33 1.64
CA SER A 77 18.13 3.56 1.20
C SER A 77 17.22 4.14 2.27
N ALA A 78 16.72 3.29 3.19
CA ALA A 78 15.94 3.69 4.36
C ALA A 78 16.63 4.78 5.21
N SER A 79 17.97 4.80 5.24
CA SER A 79 18.74 5.86 5.94
C SER A 79 18.59 7.26 5.33
N ARG A 80 18.13 7.37 4.08
CA ARG A 80 17.98 8.61 3.32
C ARG A 80 16.56 9.16 3.38
N GLU A 81 15.62 8.46 4.01
CA GLU A 81 14.26 8.94 4.15
C GLU A 81 14.21 10.30 4.85
N GLN A 82 13.34 11.18 4.38
CA GLN A 82 13.15 12.48 5.02
C GLN A 82 12.66 12.35 6.47
N SER A 83 11.94 11.27 6.78
CA SER A 83 11.48 10.92 8.13
C SER A 83 12.65 10.75 9.11
N VAL A 84 13.81 10.23 8.66
CA VAL A 84 15.03 10.05 9.47
C VAL A 84 15.64 11.39 9.85
N THR A 85 15.60 12.37 8.94
CA THR A 85 16.25 13.67 9.15
C THR A 85 15.33 14.71 9.79
N LYS A 86 14.06 14.75 9.38
CA LYS A 86 13.07 15.74 9.84
C LYS A 86 12.22 15.25 11.00
N GLY A 87 12.13 13.94 11.20
CA GLY A 87 11.21 13.32 12.14
C GLY A 87 9.77 13.31 11.64
N ILE A 88 8.91 12.65 12.40
CA ILE A 88 7.47 12.48 12.18
C ILE A 88 6.74 13.09 13.38
N GLY A 89 5.84 14.02 13.11
CA GLY A 89 4.97 14.60 14.12
C GLY A 89 3.84 13.65 14.50
N ILE A 90 3.82 13.18 15.74
CA ILE A 90 2.79 12.27 16.24
C ILE A 90 1.72 13.07 16.98
N ALA A 91 0.46 12.88 16.58
CA ALA A 91 -0.69 13.46 17.23
C ALA A 91 -0.65 13.20 18.75
N ASN A 92 -1.00 14.21 19.54
CA ASN A 92 -1.13 14.10 21.00
C ASN A 92 -2.21 13.11 21.45
N ASP A 93 -3.27 12.99 20.66
CA ASP A 93 -4.35 12.05 20.84
C ASP A 93 -4.62 11.35 19.50
N ALA A 94 -4.03 10.16 19.33
CA ALA A 94 -4.18 9.35 18.12
C ALA A 94 -5.64 8.95 17.86
N THR A 95 -6.39 8.65 18.92
CA THR A 95 -7.79 8.24 18.84
C THR A 95 -8.65 9.39 18.32
N GLN A 96 -8.51 10.57 18.92
CA GLN A 96 -9.22 11.77 18.48
C GLN A 96 -8.82 12.15 17.06
N PHE A 97 -7.53 12.09 16.74
CA PHE A 97 -7.05 12.40 15.40
C PHE A 97 -7.69 11.52 14.33
N LEU A 98 -7.52 10.21 14.45
CA LEU A 98 -8.01 9.27 13.44
C LEU A 98 -9.52 9.29 13.35
N SER A 99 -10.24 9.48 14.47
CA SER A 99 -11.70 9.58 14.44
C SER A 99 -12.16 10.88 13.75
N GLN A 100 -11.54 12.03 14.02
CA GLN A 100 -11.90 13.29 13.34
C GLN A 100 -11.53 13.26 11.85
N TYR A 101 -10.36 12.70 11.52
CA TYR A 101 -9.90 12.63 10.14
C TYR A 101 -10.81 11.74 9.30
N HIS A 102 -11.13 10.52 9.76
CA HIS A 102 -12.04 9.65 9.04
C HIS A 102 -13.48 10.14 9.05
N ALA A 103 -13.96 10.80 10.11
CA ALA A 103 -15.28 11.45 10.12
C ALA A 103 -15.38 12.54 9.04
N TYR A 104 -14.32 13.34 8.88
CA TYR A 104 -14.25 14.34 7.82
C TYR A 104 -14.29 13.70 6.42
N LEU A 105 -13.45 12.68 6.18
CA LEU A 105 -13.42 11.96 4.90
C LEU A 105 -14.78 11.32 4.58
N GLN A 106 -15.39 10.62 5.53
CA GLN A 106 -16.73 10.06 5.40
C GLN A 106 -17.77 11.16 5.11
N GLY A 107 -17.70 12.30 5.79
CA GLY A 107 -18.57 13.45 5.57
C GLY A 107 -18.43 14.08 4.18
N CYS A 108 -17.26 13.95 3.54
CA CYS A 108 -17.04 14.32 2.14
C CYS A 108 -17.55 13.26 1.14
N GLY A 109 -18.03 12.11 1.62
CA GLY A 109 -18.55 11.01 0.80
C GLY A 109 -17.52 9.95 0.41
N ILE A 110 -16.34 9.92 1.05
CA ILE A 110 -15.35 8.85 0.87
C ILE A 110 -15.87 7.54 1.45
N ASP A 111 -15.68 6.43 0.72
CA ASP A 111 -16.21 5.11 1.09
C ASP A 111 -15.20 4.22 1.81
N GLY A 112 -13.91 4.47 1.63
CA GLY A 112 -12.83 3.68 2.22
C GLY A 112 -11.49 4.38 2.17
N VAL A 113 -10.46 3.75 2.74
CA VAL A 113 -9.12 4.35 2.85
C VAL A 113 -8.00 3.37 2.53
N LYS A 114 -6.93 3.90 1.93
CA LYS A 114 -5.61 3.26 1.84
C LYS A 114 -4.65 3.97 2.79
N VAL A 115 -4.09 3.23 3.74
CA VAL A 115 -3.28 3.80 4.81
C VAL A 115 -1.84 3.32 4.75
N ASP A 116 -0.95 4.26 4.47
CA ASP A 116 0.48 4.05 4.30
C ASP A 116 1.27 4.31 5.60
N ALA A 117 2.58 4.06 5.55
CA ALA A 117 3.53 4.29 6.64
C ALA A 117 3.11 3.66 7.98
N GLN A 118 2.58 2.43 7.96
CA GLN A 118 2.13 1.78 9.18
C GLN A 118 3.27 1.14 9.97
N ALA A 119 4.23 0.49 9.30
CA ALA A 119 5.33 -0.23 9.95
C ALA A 119 6.35 0.72 10.60
N VAL A 120 6.48 1.94 10.08
CA VAL A 120 7.42 2.93 10.63
C VAL A 120 7.09 3.28 12.08
N THR A 121 5.82 3.20 12.50
CA THR A 121 5.41 3.56 13.86
C THR A 121 6.01 2.63 14.92
N GLY A 122 6.27 1.36 14.58
CA GLY A 122 6.91 0.39 15.47
C GLY A 122 8.39 0.69 15.77
N ILE A 123 9.01 1.58 14.99
CA ILE A 123 10.43 1.94 15.11
C ILE A 123 10.64 3.42 15.46
N LEU A 124 9.58 4.17 15.74
CA LEU A 124 9.67 5.57 16.16
C LEU A 124 10.23 5.72 17.57
N ARG A 125 11.13 6.68 17.76
CA ARG A 125 11.65 7.05 19.08
C ARG A 125 11.87 8.55 19.16
N PRO A 126 11.79 9.16 20.36
CA PRO A 126 12.32 10.50 20.57
C PRO A 126 13.81 10.53 20.19
N HIS A 127 14.28 11.65 19.64
CA HIS A 127 15.69 11.82 19.31
C HIS A 127 16.55 11.48 20.55
N PRO A 128 17.64 10.70 20.43
CA PRO A 128 18.58 10.58 21.54
C PRO A 128 19.10 12.00 21.88
N PRO A 129 19.26 12.37 23.17
CA PRO A 129 19.96 13.61 23.50
C PRO A 129 21.31 13.59 22.78
N GLU A 130 21.70 14.71 22.17
CA GLU A 130 22.99 14.83 21.46
C GLU A 130 24.10 14.21 22.30
N ASN A 131 24.65 13.13 21.77
CA ASN A 131 25.62 12.34 22.48
C ASN A 131 26.96 13.04 22.31
N LYS A 132 27.32 13.95 23.24
CA LYS A 132 28.56 14.74 23.20
C LYS A 132 29.85 13.90 23.12
N ASN A 133 29.77 12.56 23.21
CA ASN A 133 30.92 11.65 23.36
C ASN A 133 30.95 10.47 22.35
N GLY A 134 30.18 10.47 21.26
CA GLY A 134 30.44 9.59 20.10
C GLY A 134 30.38 8.07 20.33
N LYS A 135 29.69 7.59 21.37
CA LYS A 135 29.41 6.15 21.56
C LYS A 135 27.91 5.93 21.50
N ASP A 136 27.42 5.27 20.46
CA ASP A 136 26.01 4.88 20.33
C ASP A 136 25.56 4.16 21.61
N GLY A 137 24.82 4.88 22.45
CA GLY A 137 24.42 4.40 23.76
C GLY A 137 23.43 3.26 23.59
N GLU A 138 23.71 2.13 24.23
CA GLU A 138 22.78 1.01 24.32
C GLU A 138 21.42 1.51 24.82
N ILE A 139 20.40 1.40 23.97
CA ILE A 139 19.08 1.98 24.25
C ILE A 139 18.44 1.18 25.38
N SER A 140 18.17 1.86 26.49
CA SER A 140 17.47 1.28 27.65
C SER A 140 16.16 0.60 27.24
N ARG A 141 15.82 -0.52 27.89
CA ARG A 141 14.60 -1.29 27.66
C ARG A 141 13.31 -0.45 27.81
N SER A 142 13.30 0.58 28.65
CA SER A 142 12.10 1.42 28.88
C SER A 142 11.77 2.34 27.71
N LYS A 143 12.76 2.71 26.88
CA LYS A 143 12.51 3.50 25.65
C LYS A 143 11.98 2.62 24.51
N LYS A 144 12.34 1.32 24.50
CA LYS A 144 11.81 0.36 23.54
C LYS A 144 10.33 0.06 23.81
N SER A 145 9.91 -0.06 25.07
CA SER A 145 8.49 -0.30 25.40
C SER A 145 7.58 0.85 24.94
N HIS A 146 8.03 2.09 25.08
CA HIS A 146 7.25 3.26 24.67
C HIS A 146 6.94 3.32 23.15
N ALA A 147 7.91 3.00 22.29
CA ALA A 147 7.70 2.95 20.84
C ALA A 147 6.63 1.92 20.44
N HIS A 148 6.68 0.75 21.08
CA HIS A 148 5.71 -0.32 20.82
C HIS A 148 4.32 0.05 21.33
N GLU A 149 4.22 0.74 22.47
CA GLU A 149 2.95 1.26 22.99
C GLU A 149 2.32 2.27 22.02
N VAL A 150 3.12 3.21 21.49
CA VAL A 150 2.65 4.20 20.50
C VAL A 150 2.14 3.53 19.23
N ALA A 151 2.91 2.60 18.66
CA ALA A 151 2.49 1.82 17.49
C ALA A 151 1.21 1.03 17.76
N LEU A 152 1.12 0.38 18.93
CA LEU A 152 -0.05 -0.38 19.33
C LEU A 152 -1.31 0.49 19.41
N CYS A 153 -1.22 1.65 20.07
CA CYS A 153 -2.32 2.61 20.16
C CYS A 153 -2.74 3.10 18.78
N LEU A 154 -1.80 3.55 17.95
CA LEU A 154 -2.06 4.04 16.60
C LEU A 154 -2.77 3.00 15.73
N HIS A 155 -2.28 1.76 15.70
CA HIS A 155 -2.92 0.70 14.90
C HIS A 155 -4.27 0.28 15.49
N ASN A 156 -4.49 0.35 16.81
CA ASN A 156 -5.78 0.04 17.44
C ASN A 156 -6.82 1.09 17.05
N ASP A 157 -6.44 2.36 17.21
CA ASP A 157 -7.29 3.50 16.90
C ASP A 157 -7.57 3.60 15.40
N LEU A 158 -6.60 3.21 14.57
CA LEU A 158 -6.79 3.10 13.12
C LEU A 158 -7.94 2.14 12.79
N ALA A 159 -7.86 0.91 13.32
CA ALA A 159 -8.87 -0.11 13.04
C ALA A 159 -10.25 0.28 13.58
N LEU A 160 -10.32 0.81 14.80
CA LEU A 160 -11.58 1.28 15.40
C LEU A 160 -12.19 2.42 14.59
N SER A 161 -11.37 3.37 14.13
CA SER A 161 -11.82 4.48 13.29
C SER A 161 -12.30 4.00 11.92
N MET A 162 -11.58 3.07 11.29
CA MET A 162 -11.98 2.48 10.01
C MET A 162 -13.29 1.71 10.11
N GLU A 163 -13.47 0.88 11.15
CA GLU A 163 -14.74 0.17 11.40
C GLU A 163 -15.89 1.17 11.56
N ARG A 164 -15.69 2.21 12.37
CA ARG A 164 -16.71 3.22 12.68
C ARG A 164 -17.16 3.99 11.44
N HIS A 165 -16.23 4.39 10.58
CA HIS A 165 -16.50 5.35 9.50
C HIS A 165 -16.66 4.71 8.12
N PHE A 166 -16.09 3.54 7.90
CA PHE A 166 -16.11 2.86 6.60
C PHE A 166 -16.70 1.44 6.69
N GLY A 167 -17.28 1.07 7.83
CA GLY A 167 -18.07 -0.14 7.98
C GLY A 167 -17.26 -1.45 7.93
N GLY A 168 -15.95 -1.39 8.16
CA GLY A 168 -15.12 -2.60 8.30
C GLY A 168 -14.96 -3.40 7.01
N ALA A 169 -14.88 -2.70 5.88
CA ALA A 169 -15.02 -3.28 4.55
C ALA A 169 -14.09 -4.48 4.29
N CYS A 170 -14.68 -5.53 3.73
CA CYS A 170 -14.05 -6.78 3.35
C CYS A 170 -13.77 -6.76 1.86
N PHE A 171 -12.64 -7.30 1.43
CA PHE A 171 -12.51 -7.74 0.06
C PHE A 171 -13.18 -9.11 -0.09
N ASP A 172 -14.41 -9.12 -0.57
CA ASP A 172 -15.12 -10.37 -0.83
C ASP A 172 -14.63 -10.99 -2.14
N ARG A 173 -14.16 -12.24 -2.06
CA ARG A 173 -13.85 -13.06 -3.24
C ARG A 173 -15.10 -13.84 -3.65
N PRO A 174 -15.43 -13.96 -4.95
CA PRO A 174 -14.66 -13.49 -6.10
C PRO A 174 -15.00 -12.06 -6.57
N VAL A 175 -16.04 -11.43 -6.00
CA VAL A 175 -16.54 -10.10 -6.38
C VAL A 175 -16.72 -9.26 -5.10
N SER A 176 -16.02 -8.13 -5.01
CA SER A 176 -16.12 -7.22 -3.87
C SER A 176 -17.36 -6.34 -3.99
N THR A 177 -18.17 -6.26 -2.94
CA THR A 177 -19.38 -5.40 -2.88
C THR A 177 -19.24 -4.21 -1.93
N SER A 178 -18.06 -4.01 -1.33
CA SER A 178 -17.77 -2.89 -0.44
C SER A 178 -16.43 -2.22 -0.78
N ALA A 179 -16.32 -0.91 -0.54
CA ALA A 179 -15.10 -0.14 -0.74
C ALA A 179 -14.03 -0.57 0.28
N PRO A 180 -12.91 -1.17 -0.14
CA PRO A 180 -12.05 -1.88 0.79
C PRO A 180 -11.18 -0.95 1.64
N ILE A 181 -10.78 -1.45 2.80
CA ILE A 181 -9.68 -0.89 3.60
C ILE A 181 -8.37 -1.52 3.14
N VAL A 182 -7.40 -0.68 2.79
CA VAL A 182 -6.08 -1.13 2.31
C VAL A 182 -5.00 -0.75 3.32
N HIS A 183 -4.35 -1.76 3.89
CA HIS A 183 -3.15 -1.59 4.69
C HIS A 183 -1.90 -1.57 3.80
N CYS A 184 -1.03 -0.62 4.02
CA CYS A 184 0.13 -0.40 3.19
C CYS A 184 1.34 0.02 4.03
N MET A 185 2.54 -0.37 3.55
CA MET A 185 3.79 -0.28 4.31
C MET A 185 3.62 -0.87 5.71
N SER A 186 2.92 -1.99 5.81
CA SER A 186 2.36 -2.51 7.06
C SER A 186 2.93 -3.87 7.42
N HIS A 187 4.15 -4.18 6.98
CA HIS A 187 4.83 -5.46 7.21
C HIS A 187 5.57 -5.49 8.55
N ALA A 188 4.93 -4.99 9.61
CA ALA A 188 5.46 -5.08 10.96
C ALA A 188 4.81 -6.26 11.71
N PRO A 189 5.57 -7.05 12.49
CA PRO A 189 5.03 -8.22 13.19
C PRO A 189 3.78 -7.93 14.03
N GLU A 190 3.76 -6.81 14.75
CA GLU A 190 2.64 -6.38 15.58
C GLU A 190 1.35 -6.17 14.80
N ILE A 191 1.45 -5.77 13.53
CA ILE A 191 0.31 -5.60 12.64
C ILE A 191 -0.24 -6.98 12.29
N PHE A 192 0.61 -7.92 11.85
CA PHE A 192 0.20 -9.27 11.47
C PHE A 192 -0.48 -10.03 12.60
N TYR A 193 0.08 -9.99 13.81
CA TYR A 193 -0.51 -10.66 14.98
C TYR A 193 -1.87 -10.11 15.37
N ARG A 194 -2.16 -8.86 14.99
CA ARG A 194 -3.40 -8.18 15.34
C ARG A 194 -4.47 -8.23 14.26
N MET A 195 -4.13 -8.44 13.00
CA MET A 195 -5.13 -8.52 11.93
C MET A 195 -6.35 -9.40 12.28
N PRO A 196 -6.18 -10.62 12.84
CA PRO A 196 -7.31 -11.45 13.25
C PRO A 196 -8.14 -10.88 14.41
N SER A 197 -7.53 -10.14 15.34
CA SER A 197 -8.26 -9.53 16.46
C SER A 197 -8.99 -8.26 16.06
N LEU A 198 -8.50 -7.54 15.05
CA LEU A 198 -9.10 -6.30 14.56
C LEU A 198 -10.30 -6.55 13.65
N TYR A 199 -10.20 -7.54 12.76
CA TYR A 199 -11.20 -7.80 11.72
C TYR A 199 -11.96 -9.12 11.91
N GLY A 200 -11.54 -9.94 12.87
CA GLY A 200 -12.07 -11.29 13.04
C GLY A 200 -11.62 -12.26 11.95
N ASN A 201 -12.15 -13.48 11.97
CA ASN A 201 -11.80 -14.54 11.00
C ASN A 201 -12.66 -14.53 9.72
N THR A 202 -13.63 -13.62 9.63
CA THR A 202 -14.61 -13.57 8.53
C THR A 202 -14.38 -12.41 7.57
N ARG A 203 -13.61 -11.40 7.99
CA ARG A 203 -13.30 -10.19 7.23
C ARG A 203 -11.80 -10.12 7.05
N LEU A 204 -11.32 -10.20 5.80
CA LEU A 204 -9.90 -10.09 5.51
C LEU A 204 -9.62 -8.71 4.89
N PRO A 205 -8.85 -7.84 5.57
CA PRO A 205 -8.46 -6.56 4.97
C PRO A 205 -7.48 -6.80 3.83
N LEU A 206 -7.33 -5.79 2.97
CA LEU A 206 -6.28 -5.79 1.96
C LEU A 206 -4.97 -5.36 2.59
N MET A 207 -3.87 -5.98 2.16
CA MET A 207 -2.53 -5.57 2.56
C MET A 207 -1.56 -5.64 1.40
N ARG A 208 -0.91 -4.51 1.07
CA ARG A 208 0.08 -4.46 -0.02
C ARG A 208 1.17 -5.49 0.22
N ALA A 209 1.47 -6.30 -0.79
CA ALA A 209 2.34 -7.46 -0.69
C ALA A 209 3.78 -7.19 -1.15
N SER A 210 4.07 -5.98 -1.61
CA SER A 210 5.36 -5.58 -2.17
C SER A 210 5.69 -4.15 -1.78
N ASP A 211 6.90 -3.76 -2.16
CA ASP A 211 7.27 -2.36 -2.38
C ASP A 211 6.48 -1.76 -3.56
N ASP A 212 6.67 -0.46 -3.80
CA ASP A 212 6.04 0.27 -4.89
C ASP A 212 6.33 -0.35 -6.27
N HIS A 213 5.34 -0.29 -7.16
CA HIS A 213 5.54 -0.61 -8.57
C HIS A 213 6.20 0.55 -9.34
N TYR A 214 7.36 0.31 -9.95
CA TYR A 214 8.12 1.29 -10.74
C TYR A 214 8.02 0.99 -12.25
N PRO A 215 6.97 1.45 -12.95
CA PRO A 215 6.72 1.04 -14.34
C PRO A 215 7.82 1.40 -15.33
N ASN A 216 8.55 2.49 -15.08
CA ASN A 216 9.63 2.97 -15.95
C ASN A 216 10.99 2.37 -15.60
N ASN A 217 11.07 1.47 -14.62
CA ASN A 217 12.31 0.82 -14.23
C ASN A 217 12.26 -0.68 -14.61
N PRO A 218 12.91 -1.08 -15.73
CA PRO A 218 12.96 -2.47 -16.19
C PRO A 218 13.44 -3.46 -15.13
N TYR A 219 14.32 -3.03 -14.22
CA TYR A 219 14.84 -3.87 -13.15
C TYR A 219 13.77 -4.25 -12.12
N SER A 220 12.73 -3.42 -11.94
CA SER A 220 11.75 -3.58 -10.86
C SER A 220 10.72 -4.69 -11.12
N HIS A 221 10.38 -4.98 -12.38
CA HIS A 221 9.22 -5.82 -12.72
C HIS A 221 9.31 -7.25 -12.18
N GLY A 222 10.43 -7.93 -12.45
CA GLY A 222 10.65 -9.31 -12.02
C GLY A 222 10.63 -9.44 -10.49
N PRO A 223 11.49 -8.67 -9.78
CA PRO A 223 11.50 -8.68 -8.33
C PRO A 223 10.19 -8.27 -7.67
N HIS A 224 9.44 -7.31 -8.22
CA HIS A 224 8.11 -6.94 -7.73
C HIS A 224 7.16 -8.16 -7.74
N ILE A 225 7.08 -8.88 -8.85
CA ILE A 225 6.22 -10.08 -8.96
C ILE A 225 6.66 -11.18 -7.98
N VAL A 226 7.97 -11.37 -7.83
CA VAL A 226 8.54 -12.34 -6.89
C VAL A 226 8.21 -11.95 -5.46
N ALA A 227 8.36 -10.67 -5.09
CA ALA A 227 8.01 -10.14 -3.77
C ALA A 227 6.52 -10.35 -3.47
N CYS A 228 5.61 -9.95 -4.38
CA CYS A 228 4.18 -10.17 -4.20
C CYS A 228 3.84 -11.64 -3.94
N ALA A 229 4.40 -12.55 -4.75
CA ALA A 229 4.10 -13.98 -4.65
C ALA A 229 4.68 -14.60 -3.37
N PHE A 230 5.95 -14.34 -3.03
CA PHE A 230 6.57 -14.90 -1.83
C PHE A 230 5.95 -14.34 -0.55
N ASN A 231 5.71 -13.02 -0.48
CA ASN A 231 5.07 -12.42 0.68
C ASN A 231 3.64 -12.97 0.87
N SER A 232 2.93 -13.25 -0.22
CA SER A 232 1.58 -13.86 -0.16
C SER A 232 1.53 -15.22 0.55
N LEU A 233 2.66 -15.95 0.69
CA LEU A 233 2.73 -17.17 1.50
C LEU A 233 2.36 -16.92 2.97
N LEU A 234 2.79 -15.78 3.52
CA LEU A 234 2.51 -15.36 4.89
C LEU A 234 1.26 -14.49 4.94
N LEU A 235 1.20 -13.45 4.09
CA LEU A 235 0.13 -12.45 4.14
C LEU A 235 -1.23 -13.08 3.85
N GLY A 236 -1.29 -14.04 2.92
CA GLY A 236 -2.53 -14.73 2.55
C GLY A 236 -3.15 -15.59 3.65
N LEU A 237 -2.46 -15.79 4.78
CA LEU A 237 -2.99 -16.50 5.95
C LEU A 237 -3.87 -15.59 6.82
N VAL A 238 -3.65 -14.27 6.78
CA VAL A 238 -4.27 -13.29 7.68
C VAL A 238 -4.92 -12.10 6.97
N THR A 239 -4.67 -11.94 5.67
CA THR A 239 -5.17 -10.82 4.84
C THR A 239 -5.43 -11.28 3.40
N VAL A 240 -6.01 -10.41 2.57
CA VAL A 240 -5.96 -10.54 1.12
C VAL A 240 -4.75 -9.74 0.62
N PRO A 241 -3.71 -10.39 0.05
CA PRO A 241 -2.55 -9.69 -0.48
C PRO A 241 -2.95 -8.82 -1.67
N ASP A 242 -2.64 -7.53 -1.57
CA ASP A 242 -2.77 -6.54 -2.62
C ASP A 242 -1.44 -6.51 -3.40
N TRP A 243 -1.49 -6.85 -4.69
CA TRP A 243 -0.31 -6.92 -5.57
C TRP A 243 0.02 -5.55 -6.18
N ASP A 244 -0.48 -4.46 -5.60
CA ASP A 244 -0.31 -3.07 -5.98
C ASP A 244 -0.93 -2.71 -7.34
N MET A 245 -0.95 -1.41 -7.64
CA MET A 245 -1.33 -0.88 -8.95
C MET A 245 -0.30 -1.16 -10.04
N PHE A 246 -0.76 -1.17 -11.29
CA PHE A 246 0.10 -1.20 -12.47
C PHE A 246 -0.42 -0.27 -13.56
N THR A 247 0.46 0.13 -14.46
CA THR A 247 0.09 0.87 -15.67
C THR A 247 -0.23 -0.10 -16.79
N THR A 248 -1.24 0.20 -17.61
CA THR A 248 -1.45 -0.40 -18.94
C THR A 248 -0.84 0.44 -20.05
N MET A 249 -0.42 1.69 -19.75
CA MET A 249 0.26 2.56 -20.71
C MET A 249 1.60 1.95 -21.14
N ILE A 250 1.89 2.04 -22.44
CA ILE A 250 3.19 1.66 -23.02
C ILE A 250 3.86 2.95 -23.47
N THR A 251 4.85 3.42 -22.71
CA THR A 251 5.66 4.59 -23.06
C THR A 251 6.81 4.19 -23.98
N SER A 252 7.54 5.18 -24.53
CA SER A 252 8.68 4.94 -25.42
C SER A 252 9.79 4.10 -24.79
N ASP A 253 9.91 4.14 -23.47
CA ASP A 253 10.97 3.47 -22.71
C ASP A 253 10.54 2.09 -22.17
N MET A 254 9.32 1.65 -22.51
CA MET A 254 8.74 0.40 -22.05
C MET A 254 8.54 -0.58 -23.20
N THR A 255 8.65 -1.87 -22.91
CA THR A 255 8.22 -2.93 -23.84
C THR A 255 6.79 -3.39 -23.49
N PRO A 256 6.02 -3.92 -24.46
CA PRO A 256 4.71 -4.52 -24.16
C PRO A 256 4.78 -5.61 -23.08
N ASP A 257 5.88 -6.37 -23.06
CA ASP A 257 6.08 -7.46 -22.08
C ASP A 257 6.14 -6.94 -20.63
N MET A 258 6.73 -5.76 -20.41
CA MET A 258 6.78 -5.11 -19.09
C MET A 258 5.39 -4.79 -18.55
N VAL A 259 4.42 -4.56 -19.44
CA VAL A 259 3.03 -4.27 -19.06
C VAL A 259 2.23 -5.57 -18.91
N TRP A 260 2.31 -6.46 -19.90
CA TRP A 260 1.56 -7.72 -19.91
C TRP A 260 1.90 -8.62 -18.74
N ILE A 261 3.17 -8.67 -18.33
CA ILE A 261 3.59 -9.47 -17.17
C ILE A 261 2.84 -9.06 -15.89
N HIS A 262 2.54 -7.77 -15.73
CA HIS A 262 1.80 -7.24 -14.59
C HIS A 262 0.30 -7.44 -14.72
N ALA A 263 -0.27 -7.36 -15.93
CA ALA A 263 -1.68 -7.74 -16.16
C ALA A 263 -1.93 -9.21 -15.77
N ILE A 264 -1.07 -10.12 -16.23
CA ILE A 264 -1.14 -11.55 -15.90
C ILE A 264 -0.96 -11.77 -14.38
N ALA A 265 -0.04 -11.04 -13.76
CA ALA A 265 0.17 -11.10 -12.30
C ALA A 265 -1.11 -10.72 -11.52
N ARG A 266 -1.83 -9.67 -11.93
CA ARG A 266 -3.08 -9.26 -11.28
C ARG A 266 -4.19 -10.28 -11.50
N ALA A 267 -4.31 -10.84 -12.71
CA ALA A 267 -5.29 -11.87 -13.03
C ALA A 267 -5.18 -13.12 -12.13
N ILE A 268 -3.95 -13.56 -11.82
CA ILE A 268 -3.74 -14.73 -10.95
C ILE A 268 -3.74 -14.38 -9.45
N SER A 269 -3.45 -13.13 -9.06
CA SER A 269 -3.19 -12.71 -7.68
C SER A 269 -4.23 -13.18 -6.65
N GLY A 270 -5.51 -13.19 -7.04
CA GLY A 270 -6.64 -13.34 -6.13
C GLY A 270 -6.87 -12.12 -5.24
N GLY A 271 -6.25 -11.00 -5.58
CA GLY A 271 -6.45 -9.69 -4.98
C GLY A 271 -7.17 -8.74 -5.95
N PRO A 272 -7.25 -7.44 -5.59
CA PRO A 272 -7.81 -6.40 -6.43
C PRO A 272 -6.92 -6.12 -7.65
N VAL A 273 -7.51 -5.43 -8.64
CA VAL A 273 -6.81 -4.93 -9.83
C VAL A 273 -6.90 -3.41 -9.82
N TYR A 274 -5.76 -2.73 -9.73
CA TYR A 274 -5.68 -1.27 -9.75
C TYR A 274 -4.87 -0.79 -10.95
N LEU A 275 -5.37 0.22 -11.65
CA LEU A 275 -4.64 0.90 -12.71
C LEU A 275 -4.09 2.24 -12.22
N SER A 276 -2.86 2.56 -12.61
CA SER A 276 -2.22 3.87 -12.37
C SER A 276 -2.17 4.76 -13.62
N ASP A 277 -2.92 4.37 -14.65
CA ASP A 277 -2.97 5.08 -15.93
C ASP A 277 -3.47 6.51 -15.76
N LYS A 278 -2.97 7.40 -16.61
CA LYS A 278 -3.58 8.72 -16.77
C LYS A 278 -4.93 8.59 -17.48
N PRO A 279 -5.89 9.49 -17.18
CA PRO A 279 -7.13 9.55 -17.93
C PRO A 279 -6.88 9.61 -19.45
N HIS A 280 -7.63 8.79 -20.20
CA HIS A 280 -7.53 8.65 -21.66
C HIS A 280 -6.26 7.98 -22.22
N GLU A 281 -5.34 7.52 -21.37
CA GLU A 281 -4.12 6.81 -21.79
C GLU A 281 -4.17 5.29 -21.57
N THR A 282 -5.27 4.77 -21.01
CA THR A 282 -5.47 3.33 -20.77
C THR A 282 -5.49 2.52 -22.06
N ASN A 283 -4.73 1.43 -22.08
CA ASN A 283 -4.75 0.45 -23.15
C ASN A 283 -5.96 -0.49 -22.98
N SER A 284 -6.99 -0.25 -23.80
CA SER A 284 -8.26 -0.99 -23.72
C SER A 284 -8.08 -2.50 -23.94
N ALA A 285 -7.17 -2.93 -24.81
CA ALA A 285 -6.96 -4.34 -25.10
C ALA A 285 -6.46 -5.12 -23.86
N ILE A 286 -5.63 -4.47 -23.03
CA ILE A 286 -5.14 -5.07 -21.78
C ILE A 286 -6.26 -5.06 -20.74
N LEU A 287 -6.96 -3.94 -20.58
CA LEU A 287 -8.07 -3.84 -19.63
C LEU A 287 -9.18 -4.87 -19.93
N GLU A 288 -9.61 -4.97 -21.20
CA GLU A 288 -10.61 -5.92 -21.67
C GLU A 288 -10.21 -7.38 -21.46
N SER A 289 -8.90 -7.68 -21.36
CA SER A 289 -8.43 -9.03 -21.03
C SER A 289 -8.58 -9.40 -19.55
N LEU A 290 -8.77 -8.41 -18.68
CA LEU A 290 -8.89 -8.58 -17.22
C LEU A 290 -10.34 -8.50 -16.73
N VAL A 291 -11.25 -8.01 -17.56
CA VAL A 291 -12.66 -7.79 -17.19
C VAL A 291 -13.61 -8.60 -18.05
N CYS A 292 -14.74 -9.00 -17.47
CA CYS A 292 -15.86 -9.56 -18.20
C CYS A 292 -16.57 -8.47 -19.01
N LYS A 293 -17.40 -8.88 -19.98
CA LYS A 293 -18.17 -7.94 -20.82
C LYS A 293 -19.11 -7.03 -20.04
N ASP A 294 -19.52 -7.44 -18.84
CA ASP A 294 -20.36 -6.67 -17.93
C ASP A 294 -19.55 -5.77 -16.97
N GLY A 295 -18.23 -5.71 -17.12
CA GLY A 295 -17.32 -4.96 -16.26
C GLY A 295 -16.84 -5.72 -15.03
N THR A 296 -17.34 -6.93 -14.78
CA THR A 296 -16.94 -7.72 -13.59
C THR A 296 -15.46 -8.13 -13.69
N VAL A 297 -14.70 -7.89 -12.62
CA VAL A 297 -13.33 -8.39 -12.48
C VAL A 297 -13.37 -9.75 -11.80
N LEU A 298 -12.90 -10.80 -12.47
CA LEU A 298 -12.82 -12.13 -11.87
C LEU A 298 -11.55 -12.25 -11.02
N THR A 299 -11.70 -12.75 -9.80
CA THR A 299 -10.56 -13.02 -8.92
C THR A 299 -10.47 -14.49 -8.55
N CYS A 300 -9.24 -15.00 -8.44
CA CYS A 300 -9.00 -16.35 -7.94
C CYS A 300 -9.40 -16.47 -6.46
N THR A 301 -9.74 -17.67 -6.01
CA THR A 301 -10.30 -17.92 -4.67
C THR A 301 -9.27 -17.75 -3.54
N LYS A 302 -8.00 -18.08 -3.80
CA LYS A 302 -6.91 -17.93 -2.82
C LYS A 302 -5.97 -16.80 -3.20
N SER A 303 -4.99 -16.55 -2.35
CA SER A 303 -3.85 -15.70 -2.70
C SER A 303 -2.87 -16.49 -3.54
N ALA A 304 -2.38 -15.90 -4.62
CA ALA A 304 -1.39 -16.52 -5.47
C ALA A 304 -0.06 -16.70 -4.74
N VAL A 305 0.54 -17.88 -4.87
CA VAL A 305 1.80 -18.24 -4.20
C VAL A 305 2.72 -19.01 -5.16
N PRO A 306 4.05 -19.04 -4.94
CA PRO A 306 4.95 -19.86 -5.73
C PRO A 306 4.54 -21.35 -5.70
N THR A 307 4.78 -22.06 -6.79
CA THR A 307 4.72 -23.53 -6.75
C THR A 307 5.85 -24.08 -5.89
N ARG A 308 5.64 -25.28 -5.34
CA ARG A 308 6.58 -25.91 -4.40
C ARG A 308 8.00 -26.02 -4.95
N ASP A 309 8.15 -26.25 -6.25
CA ASP A 309 9.46 -26.42 -6.89
C ASP A 309 10.22 -25.10 -7.12
N CYS A 310 9.55 -23.94 -6.97
CA CYS A 310 10.16 -22.62 -7.02
C CYS A 310 10.59 -22.09 -5.64
N LEU A 311 10.14 -22.68 -4.52
CA LEU A 311 10.33 -22.12 -3.16
C LEU A 311 11.79 -21.97 -2.72
N LEU A 312 12.66 -22.89 -3.14
CA LEU A 312 14.06 -22.96 -2.71
C LEU A 312 15.04 -22.58 -3.84
N ARG A 313 14.55 -21.87 -4.86
CA ARG A 313 15.35 -21.42 -5.99
C ARG A 313 15.15 -19.92 -6.17
N ASN A 314 16.21 -19.22 -6.54
CA ASN A 314 16.11 -17.80 -6.86
C ASN A 314 15.55 -17.61 -8.29
N PRO A 315 14.30 -17.16 -8.47
CA PRO A 315 13.70 -16.97 -9.79
C PRO A 315 14.30 -15.78 -10.55
N LEU A 316 15.01 -14.87 -9.87
CA LEU A 316 15.64 -13.69 -10.45
C LEU A 316 17.00 -13.97 -11.07
N SER A 317 17.59 -15.13 -10.77
CA SER A 317 18.90 -15.51 -11.30
C SER A 317 18.93 -15.53 -12.83
N CYS A 318 20.07 -15.20 -13.44
CA CYS A 318 20.24 -15.08 -14.91
C CYS A 318 20.22 -16.43 -15.67
N SER A 319 19.75 -17.50 -15.02
CA SER A 319 19.63 -18.80 -15.67
C SER A 319 18.38 -18.80 -16.55
N HIS A 320 18.59 -18.67 -17.86
CA HIS A 320 17.58 -18.65 -18.93
C HIS A 320 16.73 -19.94 -19.01
N THR A 321 16.88 -20.86 -18.06
CA THR A 321 16.23 -22.16 -18.01
C THR A 321 15.12 -22.24 -16.94
N HIS A 322 14.92 -21.17 -16.15
CA HIS A 322 14.01 -21.20 -15.00
C HIS A 322 12.79 -20.31 -15.21
N ILE A 323 11.63 -20.95 -15.29
CA ILE A 323 10.32 -20.28 -15.29
C ILE A 323 9.85 -20.17 -13.85
N PHE A 324 9.50 -18.96 -13.41
CA PHE A 324 8.86 -18.74 -12.12
C PHE A 324 7.39 -19.09 -12.21
N LYS A 325 6.97 -20.08 -11.41
CA LYS A 325 5.62 -20.63 -11.45
C LYS A 325 4.86 -20.19 -10.23
N VAL A 326 3.70 -19.59 -10.47
CA VAL A 326 2.78 -19.12 -9.44
C VAL A 326 1.46 -19.86 -9.60
N GLN A 327 0.91 -20.34 -8.49
CA GLN A 327 -0.32 -21.13 -8.47
C GLN A 327 -1.43 -20.43 -7.68
N ASN A 328 -2.65 -20.64 -8.15
CA ASN A 328 -3.88 -20.29 -7.46
C ASN A 328 -4.98 -21.32 -7.78
N VAL A 329 -6.18 -21.14 -7.26
CA VAL A 329 -7.32 -22.04 -7.46
C VAL A 329 -8.60 -21.24 -7.65
N ASN A 330 -9.54 -21.81 -8.41
CA ASN A 330 -10.91 -21.31 -8.54
C ASN A 330 -11.90 -22.28 -7.87
N GLY A 331 -13.06 -21.75 -7.49
CA GLY A 331 -14.14 -22.49 -6.84
C GLY A 331 -14.49 -21.92 -5.46
N LYS A 332 -15.44 -22.54 -4.76
CA LYS A 332 -15.81 -22.11 -3.40
C LYS A 332 -14.79 -22.64 -2.40
N ARG A 333 -14.54 -21.90 -1.32
CA ARG A 333 -13.68 -22.36 -0.22
C ARG A 333 -14.18 -23.72 0.30
N GLY A 334 -13.35 -24.75 0.23
CA GLY A 334 -13.71 -26.13 0.60
C GLY A 334 -14.23 -27.01 -0.55
N ALA A 335 -14.45 -26.45 -1.74
CA ALA A 335 -14.87 -27.15 -2.96
C ALA A 335 -14.20 -26.50 -4.19
N TYR A 336 -12.88 -26.62 -4.29
CA TYR A 336 -12.11 -26.09 -5.41
C TYR A 336 -12.38 -26.92 -6.67
N THR A 337 -12.65 -26.24 -7.78
CA THR A 337 -13.06 -26.88 -9.04
C THR A 337 -11.95 -26.91 -10.07
N SER A 338 -10.99 -25.99 -10.01
CA SER A 338 -9.86 -25.95 -10.94
C SER A 338 -8.64 -25.26 -10.33
N GLY A 339 -7.45 -25.65 -10.81
CA GLY A 339 -6.20 -24.95 -10.54
C GLY A 339 -5.92 -23.89 -11.60
N VAL A 340 -5.25 -22.81 -11.20
CA VAL A 340 -4.74 -21.75 -12.07
C VAL A 340 -3.22 -21.72 -11.92
N LEU A 341 -2.50 -21.70 -13.04
CA LEU A 341 -1.04 -21.67 -13.07
C LEU A 341 -0.57 -20.51 -13.95
N GLY A 342 0.20 -19.60 -13.35
CA GLY A 342 0.88 -18.50 -14.03
C GLY A 342 2.35 -18.83 -14.22
N LEU A 343 2.86 -18.57 -15.43
CA LEU A 343 4.24 -18.82 -15.83
C LEU A 343 4.91 -17.48 -16.14
N PHE A 344 5.93 -17.12 -15.37
CA PHE A 344 6.59 -15.83 -15.48
C PHE A 344 8.08 -16.04 -15.76
N HIS A 345 8.61 -15.31 -16.75
CA HIS A 345 10.05 -15.16 -16.92
C HIS A 345 10.48 -13.87 -16.21
N VAL A 346 11.07 -14.01 -15.03
CA VAL A 346 11.48 -12.89 -14.15
C VAL A 346 12.99 -12.88 -13.89
N GLY A 347 13.75 -13.70 -14.62
CA GLY A 347 15.19 -13.81 -14.51
C GLY A 347 15.91 -12.62 -15.15
N GLY A 348 17.16 -12.42 -14.76
CA GLY A 348 18.06 -11.42 -15.36
C GLY A 348 18.49 -10.30 -14.42
N THR A 349 17.81 -10.12 -13.30
CA THR A 349 18.15 -9.10 -12.29
C THR A 349 19.12 -9.61 -11.23
N GLY A 350 19.28 -10.93 -11.11
CA GLY A 350 20.17 -11.59 -10.15
C GLY A 350 19.55 -11.69 -8.76
N GLU A 351 19.35 -10.55 -8.11
CA GLU A 351 18.79 -10.40 -6.78
C GLU A 351 17.93 -9.14 -6.70
N TRP A 352 17.22 -8.95 -5.59
CA TRP A 352 16.59 -7.66 -5.26
C TRP A 352 17.63 -6.73 -4.62
N ASP A 353 17.67 -5.49 -5.09
CA ASP A 353 18.60 -4.45 -4.66
C ASP A 353 17.86 -3.12 -4.70
N ALA A 354 17.52 -2.61 -3.52
CA ALA A 354 16.80 -1.35 -3.36
C ALA A 354 17.60 -0.16 -3.93
N ALA A 355 18.93 -0.24 -4.03
CA ALA A 355 19.75 0.83 -4.60
C ALA A 355 19.58 0.99 -6.12
N LYS A 356 18.98 -0.01 -6.80
CA LYS A 356 18.65 0.05 -8.23
C LYS A 356 17.25 0.58 -8.50
N LEU A 357 16.50 0.88 -7.44
CA LEU A 357 15.25 1.62 -7.53
C LEU A 357 15.61 3.09 -7.35
N ASP A 358 15.48 3.89 -8.42
CA ASP A 358 15.62 5.34 -8.32
C ASP A 358 14.43 5.89 -7.50
N TYR A 359 14.68 6.14 -6.21
CA TYR A 359 13.77 6.83 -5.30
C TYR A 359 13.79 8.36 -5.50
#